data_AF-A0A6B2LSN0-F1
#
_entry.id   AF-A0A6B2LSN0-F1
#
_cell.length_a   1.000
_cell.length_b   1.000
_cell.length_c   1.000
_cell.angle_alpha   90.00
_cell.angle_beta   90.00
_cell.angle_gamma   90.00
#
_symmetry.space_group_name_H-M   'P 1'
#
loop_
_entity.id
_entity.type
_entity.pdbx_description
1 polymer ?
#
loop_
_entity_poly.entity_id
_entity_poly.type
_entity_poly.pdbx_seq_one_letter_code
_entity_poly.pdbx_strand_id
1 'polypeptide(L)'
;MFQFGLTEEAFKLLTDVLNTLYNDCGFIYQVPRSINGEGIPKGSCSMMPLAIWSIQWFLVQDPSFRDSASSDAYDIKMEKYLTQ
;
A
#
# COMPACT_ATOMS: atom_id res chain seq x y z
N MET A 1 5.65 11.44 -1.42
CA MET A 1 5.25 11.62 0.00
C MET A 1 6.33 11.07 0.91
N PHE A 2 6.61 9.76 0.88
CA PHE A 2 7.70 9.13 1.68
C PHE A 2 9.07 9.84 1.59
N GLN A 3 9.57 10.12 0.39
CA GLN A 3 10.86 10.81 0.19
C GLN A 3 10.91 12.24 0.76
N PHE A 4 9.76 12.84 1.04
CA PHE A 4 9.64 14.19 1.58
C PHE A 4 9.28 14.20 3.07
N GLY A 5 9.31 13.04 3.74
CA GLY A 5 9.01 12.91 5.17
C GLY A 5 7.52 12.92 5.54
N LEU A 6 6.62 12.95 4.54
CA LEU A 6 5.16 12.88 4.73
C LEU A 6 4.71 11.42 4.91
N THR A 7 5.25 10.74 5.90
CA THR A 7 5.10 9.29 6.10
C THR A 7 3.71 8.93 6.59
N GLU A 8 3.18 9.68 7.56
CA GLU A 8 1.86 9.46 8.14
C GLU A 8 0.76 9.65 7.08
N GLU A 9 0.81 10.75 6.33
CA GLU A 9 -0.16 11.03 5.27
C GLU A 9 -0.07 10.01 4.13
N ALA A 10 1.14 9.51 3.84
CA ALA A 10 1.33 8.50 2.80
C ALA A 10 0.70 7.16 3.20
N PHE A 11 0.91 6.71 4.43
CA PHE A 11 0.32 5.47 4.93
C PHE A 11 -1.20 5.58 5.07
N LYS A 12 -1.70 6.71 5.58
CA LYS A 12 -3.13 6.98 5.64
C LYS A 12 -3.78 6.88 4.27
N LEU A 13 -3.23 7.57 3.27
CA LEU A 13 -3.71 7.51 1.89
C LEU A 13 -3.66 6.08 1.33
N LEU A 14 -2.57 5.35 1.59
CA LEU A 14 -2.43 3.97 1.14
C LEU A 14 -3.52 3.07 1.74
N THR A 15 -3.75 3.17 3.05
CA THR A 15 -4.79 2.42 3.76
C THR A 15 -6.17 2.72 3.19
N ASP A 16 -6.49 3.99 2.95
CA ASP A 16 -7.77 4.39 2.35
C ASP A 16 -7.95 3.82 0.94
N VAL A 17 -6.89 3.81 0.12
CA VAL A 17 -6.90 3.20 -1.21
C VAL A 17 -7.13 1.69 -1.12
N LEU A 18 -6.41 0.99 -0.23
CA LEU A 18 -6.55 -0.45 -0.07
C LEU A 18 -7.95 -0.83 0.44
N ASN A 19 -8.50 -0.07 1.39
CA ASN A 19 -9.87 -0.25 1.86
C ASN A 19 -10.88 -0.03 0.74
N THR A 20 -10.73 1.04 -0.04
CA THR A 20 -11.62 1.30 -1.19
C THR A 20 -11.57 0.15 -2.20
N LEU A 21 -10.36 -0.33 -2.51
CA LEU A 21 -10.16 -1.38 -3.50
C LEU A 21 -10.71 -2.74 -3.04
N TYR A 22 -10.42 -3.14 -1.79
CA TYR A 22 -10.71 -4.50 -1.33
C TYR A 22 -12.00 -4.63 -0.55
N ASN A 23 -12.35 -3.64 0.29
CA ASN A 23 -13.52 -3.71 1.15
C ASN A 23 -14.74 -3.05 0.50
N ASP A 24 -14.57 -1.86 -0.10
CA ASP A 24 -15.73 -1.12 -0.64
C ASP A 24 -16.10 -1.59 -2.05
N CYS A 25 -15.11 -1.82 -2.92
CA CYS A 25 -15.34 -2.18 -4.33
C CYS A 25 -15.11 -3.65 -4.67
N GLY A 26 -14.46 -4.44 -3.79
CA GLY A 26 -14.28 -5.88 -3.98
C GLY A 26 -13.31 -6.30 -5.11
N PHE A 27 -12.31 -5.48 -5.45
CA PHE A 27 -11.33 -5.76 -6.51
C PHE A 27 -10.15 -6.63 -6.06
N ILE A 28 -10.39 -7.59 -5.17
CA ILE A 28 -9.36 -8.51 -4.68
C ILE A 28 -8.79 -9.31 -5.87
N TYR A 29 -7.47 -9.29 -6.03
CA TYR A 29 -6.70 -9.93 -7.13
C TYR A 29 -6.96 -9.38 -8.55
N GLN A 30 -7.82 -8.37 -8.72
CA GLN A 30 -8.21 -7.84 -10.04
C GLN A 30 -8.25 -6.31 -10.06
N VAL A 31 -7.27 -5.67 -9.43
CA VAL A 31 -7.24 -4.22 -9.24
C VAL A 31 -7.29 -3.49 -10.60
N PRO A 32 -8.25 -2.57 -10.80
CA PRO A 32 -8.39 -1.85 -12.04
C PRO A 32 -7.34 -0.73 -12.18
N ARG A 33 -7.20 -0.18 -13.39
CA ARG A 33 -6.33 0.99 -13.63
C ARG A 33 -6.87 2.24 -12.92
N SER A 34 -8.18 2.40 -12.89
CA SER A 34 -8.84 3.57 -12.29
C SER A 34 -10.29 3.23 -11.93
N ILE A 35 -10.84 3.96 -10.96
CA ILE A 35 -12.23 3.87 -10.50
C ILE A 35 -12.81 5.28 -10.53
N ASN A 36 -14.06 5.44 -11.00
CA ASN A 36 -14.75 6.74 -10.95
C ASN A 36 -15.42 6.96 -9.58
N GLY A 37 -16.04 8.12 -9.36
CA GLY A 37 -16.74 8.42 -8.11
C GLY A 37 -17.95 7.53 -7.78
N GLU A 38 -18.38 6.69 -8.73
CA GLU A 38 -19.49 5.73 -8.56
C GLU A 38 -18.99 4.31 -8.32
N GLY A 39 -17.67 4.08 -8.19
CA GLY A 39 -17.10 2.75 -8.01
C GLY A 39 -16.94 1.94 -9.30
N ILE A 40 -17.21 2.54 -10.47
CA ILE A 40 -17.14 1.84 -11.77
C ILE A 40 -15.68 1.74 -12.22
N PRO A 41 -15.14 0.52 -12.43
CA PRO A 41 -13.76 0.33 -12.82
C PRO A 41 -13.54 0.60 -14.32
N LYS A 42 -12.35 1.09 -14.67
CA LYS A 42 -11.83 1.12 -16.04
C LYS A 42 -10.51 0.34 -16.13
N GLY A 43 -10.48 -0.64 -17.03
CA GLY A 43 -9.34 -1.52 -17.27
C GLY A 43 -9.05 -2.44 -16.08
N SER A 44 -9.55 -3.67 -16.13
CA SER A 44 -9.33 -4.69 -15.08
C SER A 44 -7.89 -5.25 -15.11
N CYS A 45 -7.45 -5.85 -14.00
CA CYS A 45 -6.16 -6.52 -13.86
C CYS A 45 -4.98 -5.67 -14.34
N SER A 46 -4.94 -4.41 -13.90
CA SER A 46 -3.91 -3.48 -14.36
C SER A 46 -2.55 -3.80 -13.72
N MET A 47 -1.48 -3.54 -14.46
CA MET A 47 -0.11 -3.61 -13.93
C MET A 47 0.25 -2.41 -13.04
N MET A 48 -0.44 -1.28 -13.21
CA MET A 48 -0.11 -0.01 -12.53
C MET A 48 -0.10 -0.10 -10.99
N PRO A 49 -1.04 -0.80 -10.32
CA PRO A 49 -1.05 -0.96 -8.86
C PRO A 49 0.19 -1.66 -8.28
N LEU A 50 0.98 -2.38 -9.11
CA LEU A 50 2.26 -2.97 -8.66
C LEU A 50 3.29 -1.90 -8.27
N ALA A 51 3.06 -0.63 -8.61
CA ALA A 51 3.86 0.48 -8.12
C ALA A 51 3.89 0.61 -6.58
N ILE A 52 2.97 -0.04 -5.86
CA ILE A 52 2.99 -0.12 -4.39
C ILE A 52 4.32 -0.67 -3.85
N TRP A 53 5.02 -1.53 -4.60
CA TRP A 53 6.34 -2.05 -4.24
C TRP A 53 7.42 -0.97 -4.16
N SER A 54 7.21 0.21 -4.76
CA SER A 54 8.14 1.34 -4.60
C SER A 54 8.26 1.82 -3.15
N ILE A 55 7.27 1.53 -2.30
CA ILE A 55 7.31 1.83 -0.86
C ILE A 55 8.41 1.02 -0.17
N GLN A 56 8.73 -0.18 -0.65
CA GLN A 56 9.80 -0.99 -0.10
C GLN A 56 11.15 -0.26 -0.12
N TRP A 57 11.42 0.55 -1.15
CA TRP A 57 12.64 1.36 -1.22
C TRP A 57 12.77 2.37 -0.08
N PHE A 58 11.66 2.87 0.43
CA PHE A 58 11.64 3.73 1.62
C PHE A 58 11.83 2.88 2.89
N LEU A 59 11.09 1.78 3.01
CA LEU A 59 11.14 0.93 4.19
C LEU A 59 12.54 0.36 4.44
N VAL A 60 13.25 -0.10 3.42
CA VAL A 60 14.62 -0.62 3.56
C VAL A 60 15.66 0.45 3.87
N GLN A 61 15.32 1.73 3.92
CA GLN A 61 16.23 2.77 4.45
C GLN A 61 16.13 2.87 5.97
N ASP A 62 15.00 2.46 6.54
CA ASP A 62 14.85 2.34 7.99
C ASP A 62 15.62 1.09 8.48
N PRO A 63 16.62 1.26 9.36
CA PRO A 63 17.39 0.14 9.89
C PRO A 63 16.53 -0.94 10.54
N SER A 64 15.36 -0.56 11.07
CA SER A 64 14.43 -1.50 11.68
C SER A 64 13.87 -2.51 10.66
N PHE A 65 13.74 -2.16 9.38
CA PHE A 65 13.29 -3.07 8.33
C PHE A 65 14.42 -3.78 7.60
N ARG A 66 15.66 -3.28 7.66
CA ARG A 66 16.82 -3.96 7.04
C ARG A 66 17.16 -5.29 7.70
N ASP A 67 17.06 -5.35 9.02
CA ASP A 67 17.50 -6.50 9.81
C ASP A 67 16.35 -7.46 10.18
N SER A 68 15.21 -7.39 9.49
CA SER A 68 14.15 -8.39 9.68
C SER A 68 14.62 -9.74 9.16
N ALA A 69 15.09 -10.60 10.07
CA ALA A 69 15.62 -11.92 9.78
C ALA A 69 14.57 -12.92 9.24
N SER A 70 13.27 -12.60 9.34
CA SER A 70 12.16 -13.42 8.87
C SER A 70 10.99 -12.56 8.35
N SER A 71 10.14 -13.16 7.52
CA SER A 71 8.89 -12.54 7.01
C SER A 71 8.00 -12.07 8.16
N ASP A 72 7.82 -12.90 9.19
CA ASP A 72 6.95 -12.59 10.33
C ASP A 72 7.41 -11.33 11.09
N ALA A 73 8.72 -11.12 11.22
CA ALA A 73 9.27 -9.94 11.87
C ALA A 73 9.10 -8.66 11.03
N TYR A 74 8.98 -8.80 9.70
CA TYR A 74 8.65 -7.71 8.80
C TYR A 74 7.17 -7.35 8.90
N ASP A 75 6.30 -8.36 8.95
CA ASP A 75 4.84 -8.19 9.02
C ASP A 75 4.41 -7.46 10.32
N ILE A 76 4.96 -7.85 11.47
CA ILE A 76 4.70 -7.19 12.77
C ILE A 76 5.12 -5.71 12.73
N LYS A 77 6.23 -5.39 12.07
CA LYS A 77 6.69 -3.99 11.94
C LYS A 77 5.77 -3.22 11.00
N MET A 78 5.32 -3.82 9.91
CA MET A 78 4.37 -3.20 8.98
C MET A 78 3.03 -2.88 9.65
N GLU A 79 2.50 -3.76 10.50
CA GLU A 79 1.26 -3.51 11.23
C GLU A 79 1.31 -2.22 12.04
N LYS A 80 2.46 -1.91 12.64
CA LYS A 80 2.65 -0.66 13.39
C LYS A 80 2.49 0.59 12.51
N TYR A 81 2.87 0.56 11.24
CA TYR A 81 2.70 1.70 10.33
C TYR A 81 1.28 1.82 9.77
N LEU A 82 0.52 0.72 9.78
CA LEU A 82 -0.84 0.68 9.26
C LEU A 82 -1.92 0.97 10.33
N THR A 83 -1.55 0.94 11.61
CA THR A 83 -2.46 1.13 12.77
C THR A 83 -2.20 2.42 13.56
N GLN A 84 -1.21 3.23 13.16
CA GLN A 84 -0.97 4.58 13.68
C GLN A 84 -1.90 5.59 13.02
#